data_AF-A0A0D5A1L1-F1
#
_entry.id   AF-A0A0D5A1L1-F1
#
_cell.length_a   1.000
_cell.length_b   1.000
_cell.length_c   1.000
_cell.angle_alpha   90.00
_cell.angle_beta   90.00
_cell.angle_gamma   90.00
#
_symmetry.space_group_name_H-M   'P 1'
#
loop_
_entity.id
_entity.type
_entity.pdbx_description
1 polymer ?
#
loop_
_entity_poly.entity_id
_entity_poly.type
_entity_poly.pdbx_seq_one_letter_code
_entity_poly.pdbx_strand_id
1 'polypeptide(L)'
;MLSNFLPFVYGLSVFVLLFLAARIMLNGFFSGQATFKTQNSFSKKKSDDRTGLVTVHPELLDKDGSITDEDLLTVRFSKDTDHPQSNEKPSE
;
A
#
# COMPACT_ATOMS: atom_id res chain seq x y z
N MET A 1 -41.45 -4.55 37.61
CA MET A 1 -40.12 -3.96 37.87
C MET A 1 -39.12 -4.32 36.79
N LEU A 2 -39.03 -5.58 36.35
CA LEU A 2 -38.11 -6.01 35.27
C LEU A 2 -38.34 -5.29 33.92
N SER A 3 -39.61 -5.00 33.61
CA SER A 3 -40.04 -4.31 32.39
C SER A 3 -39.50 -2.87 32.25
N ASN A 4 -39.19 -2.22 33.37
CA ASN A 4 -38.62 -0.86 33.37
C ASN A 4 -37.12 -0.87 33.00
N PHE A 5 -36.43 -2.00 33.16
CA PHE A 5 -35.01 -2.16 32.81
C PHE A 5 -34.81 -2.56 31.35
N LEU A 6 -35.80 -3.20 30.72
CA LEU A 6 -35.78 -3.60 29.31
C LEU A 6 -35.40 -2.46 28.34
N PRO A 7 -36.00 -1.25 28.40
CA PRO A 7 -35.62 -0.17 27.49
C PRO A 7 -34.18 0.30 27.69
N PHE A 8 -33.68 0.25 28.94
CA PHE A 8 -32.32 0.68 29.26
C PHE A 8 -31.28 -0.33 28.77
N VAL A 9 -31.53 -1.63 28.98
CA VAL A 9 -30.68 -2.72 28.48
C VAL A 9 -30.67 -2.74 26.95
N TYR A 10 -31.84 -2.55 26.32
CA TYR A 10 -31.95 -2.44 24.87
C TYR A 10 -31.16 -1.24 24.33
N GLY A 11 -31.36 -0.05 24.91
CA GLY A 11 -30.63 1.15 24.53
C GLY A 11 -29.11 0.99 24.69
N LEU A 12 -28.67 0.41 25.80
CA LEU A 12 -27.25 0.11 26.04
C LEU A 12 -26.69 -0.88 25.00
N SER A 13 -27.43 -1.94 24.68
CA SER A 13 -26.99 -2.93 23.69
C SER A 13 -26.83 -2.32 22.30
N VAL A 14 -27.79 -1.48 21.87
CA VAL A 14 -27.73 -0.79 20.58
C VAL A 14 -26.56 0.18 20.55
N PHE A 15 -26.34 0.94 21.63
CA PHE A 15 -25.23 1.88 21.73
C PHE A 15 -23.87 1.18 21.67
N VAL A 16 -23.70 0.07 22.39
CA VAL A 16 -22.47 -0.72 22.39
C VAL A 16 -22.19 -1.31 21.00
N LEU A 17 -23.21 -1.86 20.33
CA LEU A 17 -23.07 -2.40 18.98
C LEU A 17 -22.71 -1.30 17.96
N LEU A 18 -23.35 -0.14 18.05
CA LEU A 18 -23.05 1.00 17.19
C LEU A 18 -21.62 1.51 17.41
N PHE A 19 -21.20 1.63 18.67
CA PHE A 19 -19.84 2.05 19.01
C PHE A 19 -18.79 1.05 18.53
N LEU A 20 -19.06 -0.25 18.66
CA LEU A 20 -18.16 -1.30 18.21
C LEU A 20 -18.00 -1.29 16.67
N ALA A 21 -19.12 -1.12 15.95
CA ALA A 21 -19.11 -0.99 14.49
C ALA A 21 -18.36 0.28 14.04
N ALA A 22 -18.61 1.42 14.69
CA ALA A 22 -17.89 2.66 14.39
C ALA A 22 -16.38 2.51 14.62
N ARG A 23 -15.97 1.89 15.74
CA ARG A 23 -14.57 1.63 16.05
C ARG A 23 -13.92 0.72 15.01
N ILE A 24 -14.56 -0.40 14.63
CA ILE A 24 -13.99 -1.34 13.66
C ILE A 24 -13.77 -0.67 12.30
N MET A 25 -14.73 0.14 11.86
CA MET A 25 -14.65 0.88 10.60
C MET A 25 -13.57 1.95 10.64
N LEU A 26 -13.44 2.67 11.76
CA LEU A 26 -12.44 3.71 11.93
C LEU A 26 -11.01 3.14 11.89
N ASN A 27 -10.78 1.98 12.50
CA ASN A 27 -9.51 1.26 12.43
C ASN A 27 -9.16 0.79 11.00
N GLY A 28 -10.17 0.35 10.22
CA GLY A 28 -10.00 0.03 8.81
C GLY A 28 -9.68 1.26 7.95
N PHE A 29 -10.33 2.40 8.24
CA PHE A 29 -10.10 3.67 7.54
C PHE A 29 -8.70 4.24 7.80
N PHE A 30 -8.19 4.21 9.04
CA PHE A 30 -6.83 4.69 9.33
C PHE A 30 -5.74 3.81 8.70
N SER A 31 -5.97 2.50 8.60
CA SER A 31 -5.01 1.56 7.98
C SER A 31 -4.92 1.75 6.45
N GLY A 32 -6.02 2.07 5.77
CA GLY A 32 -6.01 2.39 4.33
C GLY A 32 -5.37 3.74 3.98
N GLN A 33 -5.25 4.66 4.95
CA GLN A 33 -4.65 5.99 4.75
C GLN A 33 -3.13 6.00 4.97
N ALA A 34 -2.60 5.08 5.78
CA ALA A 34 -1.15 4.94 5.99
C ALA A 34 -0.44 4.48 4.69
N THR A 35 -1.10 3.69 3.85
CA THR A 35 -0.58 3.29 2.54
C THR A 35 -0.50 4.47 1.56
N PHE A 36 -1.36 5.47 1.67
CA PHE A 36 -1.37 6.64 0.76
C PHE A 36 -0.27 7.67 1.08
N LYS A 37 0.26 7.71 2.30
CA LYS A 37 1.26 8.71 2.71
C LYS A 37 2.72 8.32 2.45
N THR A 38 3.01 7.04 2.23
CA THR A 38 4.40 6.54 2.12
C THR A 38 4.93 6.48 0.68
N GLN A 39 4.09 6.60 -0.36
CA GLN A 39 4.53 6.45 -1.76
C GLN A 39 4.71 7.76 -2.55
N ASN A 40 4.69 8.93 -1.90
CA ASN A 40 4.76 10.21 -2.63
C ASN A 40 6.19 10.77 -2.85
N SER A 41 7.21 9.92 -2.77
CA SER A 41 8.61 10.29 -3.02
C SER A 41 9.26 9.48 -4.14
N PHE A 42 8.59 9.23 -5.27
CA PHE A 42 9.33 8.88 -6.49
C PHE A 42 8.70 9.44 -7.77
N SER A 43 9.45 10.34 -8.39
CA SER A 43 9.34 10.77 -9.79
C SER A 43 8.03 11.46 -10.23
N LYS A 44 8.08 12.79 -10.23
CA LYS A 44 7.27 13.67 -11.06
C LYS A 44 7.69 13.51 -12.54
N LYS A 45 7.47 12.35 -13.15
CA LYS A 45 7.53 12.19 -14.61
C LYS A 45 6.09 12.03 -15.08
N LYS A 46 5.60 13.05 -15.77
CA LYS A 46 4.26 13.11 -16.37
C LYS A 46 4.11 11.97 -17.37
N SER A 47 3.72 10.79 -16.92
CA SER A 47 3.28 9.71 -17.79
C SER A 47 1.85 9.98 -18.20
N ASP A 48 1.60 9.87 -19.49
CA ASP A 48 0.30 9.90 -20.15
C ASP A 48 -0.53 8.67 -19.74
N ASP A 49 -0.75 8.50 -18.44
CA ASP A 49 -1.58 7.42 -17.91
C ASP A 49 -3.03 7.87 -17.97
N ARG A 50 -3.79 7.22 -18.86
CA ARG A 50 -5.23 7.47 -19.07
C ARG A 50 -6.08 7.06 -17.87
N THR A 51 -5.53 6.28 -16.94
CA THR A 51 -6.24 5.80 -15.74
C THR A 51 -5.88 6.57 -14.47
N GLY A 52 -4.76 7.30 -14.48
CA GLY A 52 -4.22 7.99 -13.30
C GLY A 52 -3.86 7.04 -12.15
N LEU A 53 -3.76 5.74 -12.43
CA LEU A 53 -3.47 4.69 -11.46
C LEU A 53 -2.03 4.28 -11.65
N VAL A 54 -1.22 4.54 -10.62
CA VAL A 54 0.15 4.05 -10.56
C VAL A 54 0.11 2.52 -10.54
N THR A 55 0.47 1.91 -11.66
CA THR A 55 0.58 0.45 -11.78
C THR A 55 2.02 0.05 -11.51
N VAL A 56 2.20 -0.93 -10.63
CA VAL A 56 3.49 -1.55 -10.35
C VAL A 56 3.40 -3.00 -10.80
N HIS A 57 4.42 -3.49 -11.51
CA HIS A 57 4.48 -4.89 -11.92
C HIS A 57 4.58 -5.79 -10.67
N PRO A 58 3.82 -6.91 -10.59
CA PRO A 58 3.79 -7.76 -9.40
C PRO A 58 5.14 -8.40 -9.07
N GLU A 59 6.03 -8.52 -10.05
CA GLU A 59 7.40 -9.02 -9.87
C GLU A 59 8.31 -8.06 -9.08
N LEU A 60 7.88 -6.81 -8.88
CA LEU A 60 8.60 -5.81 -8.08
C LEU A 60 8.12 -5.81 -6.62
N LEU A 61 7.21 -6.70 -6.23
CA LEU A 61 6.65 -6.76 -4.88
C LEU A 61 7.10 -8.04 -4.17
N ASP A 62 7.47 -7.91 -2.90
CA ASP A 62 7.71 -9.04 -2.01
C ASP A 62 6.38 -9.69 -1.57
N LYS A 63 6.44 -10.82 -0.87
CA LYS A 63 5.31 -11.62 -0.37
C LYS A 63 4.35 -10.81 0.52
N ASP A 64 4.86 -9.77 1.17
CA ASP A 64 4.11 -8.87 2.03
C ASP A 64 3.53 -7.65 1.26
N GLY A 65 3.75 -7.56 -0.06
CA GLY A 65 3.23 -6.49 -0.92
C GLY A 65 4.02 -5.18 -0.87
N SER A 66 5.20 -5.18 -0.24
CA SER A 66 6.16 -4.07 -0.28
C SER A 66 7.04 -4.15 -1.52
N ILE A 67 7.73 -3.06 -1.90
CA ILE A 67 8.73 -3.12 -2.97
C ILE A 67 9.82 -4.11 -2.57
N THR A 68 10.13 -5.02 -3.48
CA THR A 68 11.14 -6.05 -3.27
C THR A 68 12.54 -5.42 -3.30
N ASP A 69 13.36 -5.74 -2.31
CA ASP A 69 14.79 -5.39 -2.25
C ASP A 69 15.67 -6.53 -2.80
N GLU A 70 15.05 -7.55 -3.41
CA GLU A 70 15.77 -8.71 -3.95
C GLU A 70 16.42 -8.42 -5.31
N ASP A 71 17.56 -9.07 -5.58
CA ASP A 71 18.25 -8.96 -6.85
C ASP A 71 17.45 -9.67 -7.97
N LEU A 72 16.76 -8.89 -8.80
CA LEU A 72 15.97 -9.40 -9.91
C LEU A 72 16.86 -9.83 -11.09
N LEU A 73 16.71 -11.08 -11.52
CA LEU A 73 17.41 -11.59 -12.69
C LEU A 73 16.80 -10.99 -13.97
N THR A 74 17.63 -10.33 -14.78
CA THR A 74 17.21 -9.81 -16.08
C THR A 74 17.96 -10.52 -17.21
N VAL A 75 17.23 -11.03 -18.19
CA VAL A 75 17.83 -11.61 -19.39
C VAL A 75 17.90 -10.54 -20.46
N ARG A 76 19.10 -10.00 -20.69
CA ARG A 76 19.35 -9.10 -21.82
C ARG A 76 19.73 -9.94 -23.03
N PHE A 77 18.85 -9.97 -24.03
CA PHE A 77 19.21 -10.49 -25.34
C PHE A 77 20.04 -9.43 -26.07
N SER A 78 21.36 -9.51 -25.93
CA SER A 78 22.27 -8.77 -26.81
C SER A 78 22.21 -9.41 -28.19
N LYS A 79 21.57 -8.74 -29.15
CA LYS A 79 22.05 -8.84 -30.53
C LYS A 79 23.37 -8.07 -30.56
N ASP A 80 24.41 -8.72 -31.06
CA ASP A 80 25.78 -8.23 -31.04
C ASP A 80 25.93 -6.71 -31.22
N THR A 81 26.87 -6.16 -30.45
CA THR A 81 27.36 -4.77 -30.45
C THR A 81 26.64 -3.84 -29.47
N ASP A 82 27.03 -3.90 -28.19
CA ASP A 82 27.68 -2.77 -27.50
C ASP A 82 28.16 -3.19 -26.10
N HIS A 83 29.45 -2.91 -25.84
CA HIS A 83 30.32 -3.32 -24.73
C HIS A 83 29.77 -2.91 -23.34
N PRO A 84 30.05 -3.66 -22.25
CA PRO A 84 29.75 -3.21 -20.89
C PRO A 84 30.55 -1.93 -20.58
N GLN A 85 29.85 -0.83 -20.28
CA GLN A 85 30.47 0.31 -19.63
C GLN A 85 30.76 -0.09 -18.19
N SER A 86 32.02 -0.40 -17.91
CA SER A 86 32.57 -0.41 -16.56
C SER A 86 32.37 0.97 -15.96
N ASN A 87 31.57 1.06 -14.89
CA ASN A 87 31.57 2.21 -14.00
C ASN A 87 32.94 2.27 -13.30
N GLU A 88 33.91 2.93 -13.92
CA GLU A 88 35.14 3.33 -13.24
C GLU A 88 34.83 4.51 -12.32
N LYS A 89 35.03 4.29 -11.03
CA LYS A 89 35.02 5.34 -10.00
C LYS A 89 36.31 6.15 -10.15
N PRO A 90 36.28 7.47 -10.35
CA PRO A 90 37.50 8.26 -10.29
C PRO A 90 37.97 8.31 -8.83
N SER A 91 39.12 7.71 -8.56
CA SER A 91 39.92 7.98 -7.37
C SER A 91 40.99 9.00 -7.74
N GLU A 92 40.75 10.26 -7.41
CA GLU A 92 41.67 11.19 -6.72
C GLU A 92 40.92 12.45 -6.28
#